data_AF-A0A8T7BVE5-F1
#
_entry.id   AF-A0A8T7BVE5-F1
#
_cell.length_a   1.000
_cell.length_b   1.000
_cell.length_c   1.000
_cell.angle_alpha   90.00
_cell.angle_beta   90.00
_cell.angle_gamma   90.00
#
_symmetry.space_group_name_H-M   'P 1'
#
loop_
_entity.id
_entity.type
_entity.pdbx_description
1 polymer ?
#
loop_
_entity_poly.entity_id
_entity_poly.type
_entity_poly.pdbx_seq_one_letter_code
_entity_poly.pdbx_strand_id
1 'polypeptide(L)'
;VVAFGLFKFLLDQGFSLEQARNSTLLLMVLFENVHVFNCRSETLSAFAHNPLRNKLLLGGTIAAQLIHIGAMYTPWLGDVLGASPVTFQQWLTLLGLALSVLFVMELHKWIRTQFAATQ
;
A
#
# COMPACT_ATOMS: atom_id res chain seq x y z
N VAL A 1 -11.58 2.13 4.48
CA VAL A 1 -12.40 0.89 4.53
C VAL A 1 -11.55 -0.35 4.55
N VAL A 2 -10.68 -0.59 3.55
CA VAL A 2 -9.86 -1.83 3.48
C VAL A 2 -9.00 -2.04 4.72
N ALA A 3 -8.28 -1.02 5.20
CA ALA A 3 -7.46 -1.12 6.41
C ALA A 3 -8.28 -1.51 7.66
N PHE A 4 -9.42 -0.85 7.87
CA PHE A 4 -10.34 -1.21 8.96
C PHE A 4 -10.91 -2.62 8.80
N GLY A 5 -11.26 -3.02 7.56
CA GLY A 5 -11.74 -4.35 7.25
C GLY A 5 -10.71 -5.43 7.57
N LEU A 6 -9.44 -5.23 7.18
CA LEU A 6 -8.34 -6.11 7.55
C LEU A 6 -8.17 -6.18 9.06
N PHE A 7 -8.12 -5.04 9.75
CA PHE A 7 -7.97 -4.99 11.20
C PHE A 7 -9.05 -5.81 11.91
N LYS A 8 -10.32 -5.60 11.55
CA LYS A 8 -11.46 -6.34 12.09
C LYS A 8 -11.39 -7.82 11.76
N PHE A 9 -11.05 -8.17 10.52
CA PHE A 9 -10.89 -9.56 10.09
C PHE A 9 -9.83 -10.30 10.90
N LEU A 10 -8.68 -9.67 11.17
CA LEU A 10 -7.61 -10.28 11.97
C LEU A 10 -8.04 -10.51 13.42
N LEU A 11 -8.78 -9.56 14.02
CA LEU A 11 -9.35 -9.76 15.36
C LEU A 11 -10.36 -10.91 15.39
N ASP A 12 -11.24 -11.01 14.39
CA ASP A 12 -12.21 -12.11 14.28
C ASP A 12 -11.53 -13.48 14.13
N GLN A 13 -10.34 -13.52 13.50
CA GLN A 13 -9.51 -14.72 13.34
C GLN A 13 -8.70 -15.07 14.60
N GLY A 14 -8.82 -14.30 15.68
CA GLY A 14 -8.14 -14.57 16.95
C GLY A 14 -6.70 -14.06 17.04
N PHE A 15 -6.25 -13.21 16.12
CA PHE A 15 -4.94 -12.54 16.23
C PHE A 15 -4.95 -11.56 17.40
N SER A 16 -3.77 -11.32 17.98
CA SER A 16 -3.64 -10.31 19.03
C SER A 16 -3.87 -8.90 18.48
N LEU A 17 -4.26 -7.98 19.36
CA LEU A 17 -4.44 -6.57 19.01
C LEU A 17 -3.18 -5.96 18.39
N GLU A 18 -2.00 -6.33 18.91
CA GLU A 18 -0.71 -5.89 18.39
C GLU A 18 -0.44 -6.42 16.98
N GLN A 19 -0.71 -7.71 16.74
CA GLN A 19 -0.56 -8.31 15.40
C GLN A 19 -1.50 -7.67 14.38
N ALA A 20 -2.75 -7.39 14.77
CA ALA A 20 -3.71 -6.72 13.93
C ALA A 20 -3.27 -5.29 13.59
N ARG A 21 -2.76 -4.54 14.57
CA ARG A 21 -2.21 -3.18 14.37
C ARG A 21 -0.97 -3.21 13.47
N ASN A 22 -0.01 -4.09 13.73
CA ASN A 22 1.20 -4.24 12.92
C ASN A 22 0.87 -4.55 11.44
N SER A 23 -0.04 -5.50 11.21
CA SER A 23 -0.50 -5.85 9.86
C SER A 23 -1.21 -4.69 9.17
N THR A 24 -1.99 -3.92 9.92
CA THR A 24 -2.71 -2.75 9.39
C THR A 24 -1.73 -1.63 9.04
N LEU A 25 -0.71 -1.39 9.87
CA LEU A 25 0.35 -0.42 9.60
C LEU A 25 1.11 -0.80 8.32
N LEU A 26 1.53 -2.06 8.19
CA LEU A 26 2.20 -2.54 7.00
C LEU A 26 1.32 -2.43 5.75
N LEU A 27 0.02 -2.77 5.86
CA LEU A 27 -0.92 -2.57 4.75
C LEU A 27 -0.97 -1.10 4.31
N MET A 28 -0.99 -0.15 5.25
CA MET A 28 -1.02 1.29 4.92
C MET A 28 0.26 1.71 4.19
N VAL A 29 1.44 1.27 4.64
CA VAL A 29 2.70 1.56 3.94
C VAL A 29 2.70 0.99 2.53
N LEU A 30 2.25 -0.25 2.36
CA LEU A 30 2.13 -0.87 1.04
C LEU A 30 1.10 -0.13 0.16
N PHE A 31 -0.01 0.33 0.75
CA PHE A 31 -1.01 1.12 0.02
C PHE A 31 -0.43 2.41 -0.51
N GLU A 32 0.27 3.19 0.31
CA GLU A 32 0.88 4.45 -0.14
C GLU A 32 1.95 4.21 -1.22
N ASN A 33 2.75 3.15 -1.05
CA ASN A 33 3.75 2.75 -2.04
C ASN A 33 3.15 2.34 -3.38
N VAL A 34 1.95 1.75 -3.40
CA VAL A 34 1.23 1.45 -4.64
C VAL A 34 0.51 2.70 -5.16
N HIS A 35 -0.06 3.50 -4.28
CA HIS A 35 -0.90 4.64 -4.61
C HIS A 35 -0.12 5.79 -5.26
N VAL A 36 1.16 5.99 -4.88
CA VAL A 36 2.03 7.01 -5.48
C VAL A 36 2.14 6.89 -7.01
N PHE A 37 2.02 5.68 -7.57
CA PHE A 37 2.00 5.47 -9.02
C PHE A 37 0.72 5.98 -9.68
N ASN A 38 -0.43 5.93 -8.99
CA ASN A 38 -1.68 6.50 -9.47
C ASN A 38 -1.65 8.03 -9.45
N CYS A 39 -1.04 8.61 -8.41
CA CYS A 39 -0.92 10.07 -8.24
C CYS A 39 0.01 10.73 -9.26
N ARG A 40 0.81 9.96 -10.00
CA ARG A 40 1.69 10.48 -11.05
C ARG A 40 0.93 11.18 -12.17
N SER A 41 -0.29 10.74 -12.47
CA SER A 41 -1.12 11.36 -13.49
C SER A 41 -2.58 11.24 -13.11
N GLU A 42 -3.28 12.36 -13.11
CA GLU A 42 -4.71 12.42 -12.83
C GLU A 42 -5.57 11.92 -14.00
N THR A 43 -5.04 11.93 -15.22
CA THR A 43 -5.80 11.66 -16.45
C THR A 43 -5.33 10.41 -17.19
N LEU A 44 -4.04 10.10 -17.13
CA LEU A 44 -3.47 8.95 -17.79
C LEU A 44 -3.39 7.75 -16.84
N SER A 45 -3.58 6.56 -17.42
CA SER A 45 -3.43 5.29 -16.71
C SER A 45 -2.01 5.12 -16.17
N ALA A 46 -1.90 4.57 -14.96
CA ALA A 46 -0.64 4.18 -14.34
C ALA A 46 0.06 3.08 -15.17
N PHE A 47 -0.69 2.21 -15.85
CA PHE A 47 -0.14 1.15 -16.69
C PHE A 47 0.45 1.66 -18.01
N ALA A 48 -0.01 2.82 -18.50
CA ALA A 48 0.55 3.46 -19.69
C ALA A 48 1.91 4.12 -19.41
N HIS A 49 2.30 4.26 -18.14
CA HIS A 49 3.53 4.91 -17.73
C HIS A 49 4.62 3.90 -17.41
N ASN A 50 5.79 4.05 -18.06
CA ASN A 50 6.98 3.34 -17.61
C ASN A 50 7.35 3.81 -16.18
N PRO A 51 7.32 2.93 -15.16
CA PRO A 51 7.64 3.29 -13.78
C PRO A 51 9.11 3.74 -13.63
N LEU A 52 10.02 3.25 -14.49
CA LEU A 52 11.44 3.60 -14.48
C LEU A 52 11.73 5.02 -15.00
N ARG A 53 10.75 5.68 -15.62
CA ARG A 53 10.94 7.03 -16.18
C ARG A 53 11.11 8.09 -15.08
N ASN A 54 10.49 7.90 -13.92
CA ASN A 54 10.69 8.76 -12.76
C ASN A 54 11.51 8.03 -11.69
N LYS A 55 12.84 8.09 -11.83
CA LYS A 55 13.79 7.43 -10.93
C LYS A 55 13.71 7.95 -9.49
N LEU A 56 13.34 9.21 -9.29
CA LEU A 56 13.18 9.78 -7.95
C LEU A 56 11.96 9.18 -7.24
N LEU A 57 10.83 9.06 -7.93
CA LEU A 57 9.63 8.43 -7.38
C LEU A 57 9.88 6.96 -7.04
N LEU A 58 10.46 6.21 -7.99
CA LEU A 58 10.77 4.81 -7.76
C LEU A 58 11.81 4.61 -6.63
N GLY A 59 12.90 5.38 -6.66
CA GLY A 59 13.93 5.34 -5.64
C GLY A 59 13.38 5.73 -4.26
N GLY A 60 12.54 6.76 -4.19
CA GLY A 60 11.88 7.19 -2.96
C GLY A 60 10.92 6.12 -2.42
N THR A 61 10.16 5.46 -3.28
CA THR A 61 9.24 4.37 -2.88
C THR A 61 10.02 3.17 -2.34
N ILE A 62 11.09 2.77 -3.02
CA ILE A 62 11.98 1.69 -2.56
C ILE A 62 12.63 2.08 -1.23
N ALA A 63 13.15 3.30 -1.12
CA ALA A 63 13.76 3.80 0.11
C ALA A 63 12.77 3.82 1.27
N ALA A 64 11.54 4.30 1.06
CA ALA A 64 10.48 4.30 2.07
C ALA A 64 10.15 2.87 2.54
N GLN A 65 10.04 1.91 1.60
CA GLN A 65 9.80 0.51 1.93
C GLN A 65 10.97 -0.09 2.75
N LEU A 66 12.20 0.20 2.36
CA LEU A 66 13.40 -0.27 3.07
C LEU A 66 13.53 0.34 4.46
N ILE A 67 13.21 1.63 4.61
CA ILE A 67 13.17 2.31 5.92
C ILE A 67 12.12 1.65 6.81
N HIS A 68 10.93 1.36 6.28
CA HIS A 68 9.88 0.69 7.06
C HIS A 68 10.29 -0.73 7.48
N ILE A 69 10.90 -1.51 6.58
CA ILE A 69 11.44 -2.83 6.92
C ILE A 69 12.53 -2.69 7.98
N GLY A 70 13.51 -1.79 7.79
CA GLY A 70 14.56 -1.53 8.77
C GLY A 70 14.03 -1.13 10.14
N ALA A 71 12.93 -0.36 10.18
CA ALA A 71 12.26 0.02 11.40
C ALA A 71 11.69 -1.17 12.17
N MET A 72 11.12 -2.18 11.48
CA MET A 72 10.61 -3.40 12.12
C MET A 72 11.70 -4.23 12.79
N TYR A 73 12.94 -4.17 12.30
CA TYR A 73 14.08 -4.90 12.86
C TYR A 73 14.91 -4.09 13.86
N THR A 74 14.55 -2.83 14.10
CA THR A 74 15.25 -1.96 15.05
C THR A 74 14.41 -1.87 16.33
N PRO A 75 14.84 -2.46 17.46
CA PRO A 75 14.00 -2.64 18.66
C PRO A 75 13.30 -1.36 19.13
N TRP A 76 14.06 -0.27 19.31
CA TRP A 76 13.50 1.01 19.72
C TRP A 76 12.49 1.61 18.72
N LEU A 77 12.71 1.40 17.43
CA LEU A 77 11.85 1.97 16.39
C LEU A 77 10.58 1.12 16.20
N GLY A 78 10.70 -0.19 16.28
CA GLY A 78 9.59 -1.14 16.28
C GLY A 78 8.64 -0.92 17.46
N ASP A 79 9.18 -0.73 18.67
CA ASP A 79 8.38 -0.49 19.87
C ASP A 79 7.57 0.81 19.78
N VAL A 80 8.19 1.89 19.29
CA VAL A 80 7.52 3.19 19.13
C VAL A 80 6.44 3.15 18.06
N LEU A 81 6.69 2.45 16.95
CA LEU A 81 5.75 2.36 15.82
C LEU A 81 4.70 1.26 16.02
N GLY A 82 4.85 0.38 17.00
CA GLY A 82 4.08 -0.86 17.11
C GLY A 82 4.30 -1.78 15.91
N ALA A 83 5.51 -1.75 15.34
CA ALA A 83 5.90 -2.48 14.14
C ALA A 83 6.78 -3.66 14.51
N SER A 84 6.45 -4.85 14.01
CA SER A 84 7.22 -6.07 14.22
C SER A 84 7.41 -6.85 12.92
N PRO A 85 8.48 -7.64 12.80
CA PRO A 85 8.72 -8.41 11.59
C PRO A 85 7.55 -9.35 11.27
N VAL A 86 7.10 -9.32 10.02
CA VAL A 86 6.04 -10.20 9.51
C VAL A 86 6.62 -11.34 8.68
N THR A 87 5.86 -12.43 8.54
CA THR A 87 6.26 -13.50 7.62
C THR A 87 6.18 -13.02 6.17
N PHE A 88 7.00 -13.60 5.30
CA PHE A 88 6.98 -13.27 3.87
C PHE A 88 5.61 -13.52 3.23
N GLN A 89 4.92 -14.60 3.63
CA GLN A 89 3.57 -14.90 3.16
C GLN A 89 2.56 -13.83 3.58
N GLN A 90 2.62 -13.36 4.82
CA GLN A 90 1.77 -12.27 5.30
C GLN A 90 2.06 -10.98 4.53
N TRP A 91 3.33 -10.65 4.31
CA TRP A 91 3.74 -9.49 3.52
C TRP A 91 3.16 -9.55 2.10
N LEU A 92 3.26 -10.70 1.40
CA LEU A 92 2.67 -10.88 0.07
C LEU A 92 1.14 -10.76 0.07
N THR A 93 0.49 -11.30 1.10
CA THR A 93 -0.97 -11.21 1.24
C THR A 93 -1.41 -9.75 1.37
N LEU A 94 -0.71 -8.96 2.19
CA LEU A 94 -0.97 -7.54 2.36
C LEU A 94 -0.63 -6.73 1.11
N LEU A 95 0.41 -7.11 0.36
CA LEU A 95 0.71 -6.50 -0.94
C LEU A 95 -0.42 -6.76 -1.93
N GLY A 96 -0.96 -7.97 -1.97
CA GLY A 96 -2.13 -8.30 -2.80
C GLY A 96 -3.35 -7.43 -2.48
N LEU A 97 -3.61 -7.20 -1.20
CA LEU A 97 -4.64 -6.25 -0.76
C LEU A 97 -4.30 -4.81 -1.16
N ALA A 98 -3.03 -4.40 -1.04
CA ALA A 98 -2.60 -3.06 -1.40
C ALA A 98 -2.80 -2.76 -2.90
N LEU A 99 -2.59 -3.75 -3.77
CA LEU A 99 -2.82 -3.62 -5.21
C LEU A 99 -4.28 -3.31 -5.58
N SER A 100 -5.25 -3.57 -4.68
CA SER A 100 -6.64 -3.19 -4.89
C SER A 100 -6.83 -1.68 -5.11
N VAL A 101 -6.01 -0.82 -4.49
CA VAL A 101 -6.11 0.64 -4.67
C VAL A 101 -5.77 1.03 -6.11
N LEU A 102 -4.83 0.31 -6.73
CA LEU A 102 -4.44 0.54 -8.12
C LEU A 102 -5.61 0.22 -9.04
N PHE A 103 -6.27 -0.91 -8.82
CA PHE A 103 -7.45 -1.28 -9.60
C PHE A 103 -8.59 -0.27 -9.45
N VAL A 104 -8.89 0.17 -8.22
CA VAL A 104 -9.95 1.15 -7.95
C VAL A 104 -9.66 2.50 -8.61
N MET A 105 -8.42 2.98 -8.53
CA MET A 105 -8.03 4.27 -9.12
C MET A 105 -8.06 4.23 -10.64
N GLU A 106 -7.63 3.13 -11.25
CA GLU A 106 -7.68 2.96 -12.70
C GLU A 106 -9.12 2.86 -13.20
N LEU A 107 -10.00 2.16 -12.47
CA LEU A 107 -11.43 2.15 -12.76
C LEU A 107 -12.03 3.56 -12.67
N HIS A 108 -11.68 4.33 -11.63
CA HIS A 108 -12.14 5.72 -11.47
C HIS A 108 -11.71 6.60 -12.65
N LYS A 109 -10.44 6.54 -13.06
CA LYS A 109 -9.92 7.27 -14.22
C LYS A 109 -10.64 6.88 -15.50
N TRP A 110 -10.83 5.57 -15.73
CA TRP A 110 -11.51 5.06 -16.91
C TRP A 110 -12.95 5.58 -17.02
N ILE A 111 -13.71 5.50 -15.92
CA ILE A 111 -15.08 6.02 -15.85
C ILE A 111 -15.12 7.52 -16.18
N ARG A 112 -14.20 8.31 -15.59
CA ARG A 112 -14.12 9.76 -15.84
C ARG A 112 -13.83 10.07 -17.31
N THR A 113 -12.92 9.34 -17.96
CA THR A 113 -12.60 9.53 -19.38
C THR A 113 -13.79 9.22 -20.28
N GLN A 114 -14.59 8.19 -19.96
CA GLN A 114 -15.81 7.86 -20.71
C GLN A 114 -16.88 8.96 -20.59
N PHE A 115 -17.11 9.49 -19.38
CA PHE A 115 -18.06 10.58 -19.18
C PHE A 115 -17.63 11.87 -19.90
N ALA A 116 -16.33 12.19 -19.89
CA ALA A 116 -15.80 13.36 -20.60
C ALA A 116 -15.87 13.22 -22.14
N ALA A 117 -15.83 11.99 -22.67
CA ALA A 117 -15.97 11.73 -24.11
C ALA A 117 -17.44 11.72 -24.60
N THR A 118 -18.40 11.71 -23.67
CA THR A 118 -19.84 11.68 -23.98
C THR A 118 -20.46 13.10 -23.97
N GLN A 119 -19.71 14.12 -23.52
CA GLN A 119 -20.07 15.54 -23.64
C GLN A 119 -19.36 16.19 -24.82
#